data_AF-A0A2K9PMH8-F1
#
_entry.id   AF-A0A2K9PMH8-F1
#
_cell.length_a   1.000
_cell.length_b   1.000
_cell.length_c   1.000
_cell.angle_alpha   90.00
_cell.angle_beta   90.00
_cell.angle_gamma   90.00
#
_symmetry.space_group_name_H-M   'P 1'
#
loop_
_entity.id
_entity.type
_entity.pdbx_description
1 polymer ?
#
loop_
_entity_poly.entity_id
_entity_poly.type
_entity_poly.pdbx_seq_one_letter_code
_entity_poly.pdbx_strand_id
1 'polypeptide(L)' 'MIKARLIITIASAVLLVAWLFKVDYSDLSYKNNSTAYLGILIMILLVIFGIRQLTKNKK' A
#
# COMPACT_ATOMS: atom_id res chain seq x y z
N MET A 1 7.01 16.84 -10.77
CA MET A 1 7.35 15.53 -10.15
C MET A 1 6.72 15.29 -8.78
N ILE A 2 6.74 16.26 -7.86
CA ILE A 2 6.18 16.08 -6.50
C ILE A 2 4.67 15.79 -6.52
N LYS A 3 3.89 16.49 -7.36
CA LYS A 3 2.44 16.26 -7.50
C LYS A 3 2.10 14.81 -7.90
N ALA A 4 2.79 14.26 -8.91
CA ALA A 4 2.60 12.88 -9.36
C ALA A 4 2.94 11.86 -8.27
N ARG A 5 4.03 12.07 -7.52
CA ARG A 5 4.40 11.21 -6.39
C ARG A 5 3.34 11.23 -5.28
N LEU A 6 2.77 12.39 -5.01
CA LEU A 6 1.73 12.56 -3.99
C LEU A 6 0.43 11.83 -4.41
N ILE A 7 0.04 11.95 -5.67
CA ILE A 7 -1.09 11.21 -6.25
C ILE A 7 -0.88 9.70 -6.15
N ILE A 8 0.30 9.19 -6.53
CA ILE A 8 0.63 7.77 -6.42
C ILE A 8 0.57 7.31 -4.95
N THR A 9 1.11 8.09 -4.03
CA THR A 9 1.10 7.77 -2.59
C THR A 9 -0.32 7.66 -2.06
N ILE A 10 -1.20 8.61 -2.42
CA ILE A 10 -2.61 8.59 -2.03
C ILE A 10 -3.32 7.39 -2.67
N ALA A 11 -3.11 7.14 -3.95
CA ALA A 11 -3.70 6.00 -4.65
C ALA A 11 -3.27 4.66 -4.02
N SER A 12 -1.99 4.51 -3.67
CA SER A 12 -1.49 3.33 -2.94
C SER A 12 -2.14 3.17 -1.58
N ALA A 13 -2.38 4.26 -0.84
CA ALA A 13 -3.07 4.21 0.45
C ALA A 13 -4.54 3.77 0.31
N VAL A 14 -5.24 4.23 -0.74
CA VAL A 14 -6.61 3.78 -1.03
C VAL A 14 -6.64 2.30 -1.43
N LEU A 15 -5.72 1.87 -2.30
CA LEU A 15 -5.61 0.47 -2.72
C LEU A 15 -5.22 -0.46 -1.57
N LEU A 16 -4.43 0.01 -0.60
CA LEU A 16 -4.14 -0.73 0.63
C LEU A 16 -5.44 -1.11 1.36
N VAL A 17 -6.33 -0.14 1.53
CA VAL A 17 -7.63 -0.37 2.18
C VAL A 17 -8.47 -1.38 1.38
N ALA A 18 -8.48 -1.27 0.05
CA ALA A 18 -9.18 -2.24 -0.80
C ALA A 18 -8.63 -3.67 -0.64
N TRP A 19 -7.32 -3.84 -0.51
CA TRP A 19 -6.73 -5.16 -0.27
C TRP A 19 -7.07 -5.72 1.12
N LEU A 20 -7.21 -4.88 2.14
CA LEU A 20 -7.66 -5.33 3.47
C LEU A 20 -9.07 -5.93 3.40
N PHE A 21 -9.99 -5.32 2.65
CA PHE A 21 -11.34 -5.88 2.45
C PHE A 21 -11.37 -7.18 1.66
N LYS A 22 -10.31 -7.49 0.90
CA LYS A 22 -10.20 -8.73 0.13
C LYS A 22 -9.63 -9.90 0.95
N VAL A 23 -9.11 -9.64 2.15
CA VAL A 23 -8.63 -10.70 3.03
C VAL A 23 -9.80 -11.56 3.48
N ASP A 24 -9.67 -12.87 3.28
CA ASP A 24 -10.54 -13.84 3.89
C ASP A 24 -10.16 -13.97 5.38
N TYR A 25 -10.93 -13.30 6.22
CA TYR A 25 -10.75 -13.31 7.67
C TYR A 25 -11.24 -14.61 8.33
N SER A 26 -11.96 -15.47 7.59
CA SER A 26 -12.40 -16.77 8.10
C SER A 26 -11.30 -17.83 8.01
N ASP A 27 -10.40 -17.70 7.02
CA ASP A 27 -9.21 -18.53 6.85
C ASP A 27 -7.99 -17.65 6.52
N LEU A 28 -7.26 -17.22 7.55
CA LEU A 28 -6.06 -16.38 7.44
C LEU A 28 -4.84 -17.11 6.85
N SER A 29 -4.96 -18.34 6.39
CA SER A 29 -3.85 -19.07 5.79
C SER A 29 -3.31 -18.34 4.54
N TYR A 30 -1.99 -18.44 4.35
CA TYR A 30 -1.34 -17.85 3.17
C TYR A 30 -1.90 -18.45 1.85
N LYS A 31 -2.38 -19.68 1.87
CA LYS A 31 -2.92 -20.36 0.69
C LYS A 31 -4.11 -19.59 0.09
N ASN A 32 -5.07 -19.18 0.92
CA ASN A 32 -6.26 -18.46 0.46
C ASN A 32 -6.02 -16.94 0.33
N ASN A 33 -5.08 -16.40 1.09
CA ASN A 33 -4.83 -14.95 1.16
C ASN A 33 -3.56 -14.46 0.47
N SER A 34 -2.79 -15.33 -0.19
CA SER A 34 -1.49 -14.99 -0.80
C SER A 34 -1.53 -13.71 -1.64
N THR A 35 -2.54 -13.58 -2.50
CA THR A 35 -2.70 -12.39 -3.36
C THR A 35 -3.02 -11.15 -2.53
N ALA A 36 -3.89 -11.25 -1.53
CA ALA A 36 -4.23 -10.14 -0.67
C ALA A 36 -3.03 -9.66 0.15
N TYR A 37 -2.28 -10.60 0.72
CA TYR A 37 -1.07 -10.29 1.49
C TYR A 37 0.02 -9.66 0.64
N LEU A 38 0.26 -10.16 -0.58
CA LEU A 38 1.21 -9.53 -1.51
C LEU A 38 0.76 -8.12 -1.92
N GLY A 39 -0.55 -7.93 -2.17
CA GLY A 39 -1.13 -6.62 -2.44
C GLY A 39 -0.92 -5.64 -1.30
N ILE A 40 -1.24 -6.05 -0.07
CA ILE A 40 -0.99 -5.26 1.16
C ILE A 40 0.49 -4.92 1.27
N LEU A 41 1.38 -5.90 1.14
CA LEU A 41 2.82 -5.72 1.27
C LEU A 41 3.35 -4.66 0.28
N ILE A 42 2.98 -4.77 -1.00
CA ILE A 42 3.40 -3.82 -2.03
C ILE A 42 2.84 -2.42 -1.75
N MET A 43 1.57 -2.30 -1.37
CA MET A 43 0.98 -0.99 -1.08
C MET A 43 1.61 -0.33 0.15
N ILE A 44 1.92 -1.09 1.21
CA ILE A 44 2.66 -0.58 2.38
C ILE A 44 4.02 -0.01 1.95
N LEU A 45 4.78 -0.77 1.16
CA LEU A 45 6.09 -0.33 0.68
C LEU A 45 6.02 0.96 -0.14
N LEU A 46 5.03 1.06 -1.05
CA LEU A 46 4.82 2.26 -1.85
C LEU A 46 4.45 3.48 -1.01
N VAL A 47 3.58 3.31 -0.01
CA VAL A 47 3.20 4.38 0.92
C VAL A 47 4.41 4.85 1.73
N ILE A 48 5.19 3.94 2.31
CA ILE A 48 6.39 4.26 3.08
C ILE A 48 7.42 5.01 2.20
N PHE A 49 7.65 4.51 0.99
CA PHE A 49 8.56 5.15 0.04
C PHE A 49 8.08 6.56 -0.33
N GLY A 50 6.79 6.71 -0.63
CA GLY A 50 6.17 8.00 -0.92
C GLY A 50 6.37 9.01 0.22
N ILE A 51 6.06 8.62 1.46
CA ILE A 51 6.22 9.45 2.65
C ILE A 51 7.70 9.83 2.85
N ARG A 52 8.63 8.87 2.80
CA ARG A 52 10.07 9.15 2.97
C ARG A 52 10.59 10.18 1.96
N GLN A 53 10.15 10.10 0.71
CA GLN A 53 10.54 11.05 -0.34
C GLN A 53 9.94 12.44 -0.14
N LEU A 54 8.73 12.54 0.41
CA LEU A 54 8.12 13.82 0.78
C LEU A 54 8.87 14.47 1.95
N THR A 55 9.29 13.69 2.95
CA THR A 55 10.08 14.18 4.09
C THR A 55 11.48 14.62 3.67
N LYS A 56 12.13 13.92 2.74
CA LYS A 56 13.44 14.32 2.19
C LYS A 56 13.38 15.64 1.41
N ASN A 57 12.31 15.91 0.67
CA ASN A 57 12.17 17.17 -0.09
C ASN A 57 11.85 18.39 0.79
N LYS A 58 11.47 18.19 2.06
CA LYS A 58 11.23 19.28 3.02
C LYS A 58 12.47 19.70 3.81
N LYS A 59 13.54 18.88 3.77
CA LYS A 59 14.84 19.17 4.39
C LYS A 59 15.75 19.83 3.36
#